data_AF-A8S5G1-F1
#
_entry.id   AF-A8S5G1-F1
#
_cell.length_a   1.000
_cell.length_b   1.000
_cell.length_c   1.000
_cell.angle_alpha   90.00
_cell.angle_beta   90.00
_cell.angle_gamma   90.00
#
_symmetry.space_group_name_H-M   'P 1'
#
loop_
_entity.id
_entity.type
_entity.pdbx_description
1 polymer ?
#
loop_
_entity_poly.entity_id
_entity_poly.type
_entity_poly.pdbx_seq_one_letter_code
_entity_poly.pdbx_strand_id
1 'polypeptide(L)' 'MYLKERADKKSQCYPAMSTIAEELNLSRRTIQRAVADLEKAGFIKTEQRFRRKGGKSSLLYTVLK' A
#
# COMPACT_ATOMS: atom_id res chain seq x y z
N MET A 1 -4.84 11.12 -4.04
CA MET A 1 -3.81 10.04 -4.06
C MET A 1 -4.46 8.81 -3.46
N TYR A 2 -4.57 7.73 -4.23
CA TYR A 2 -5.37 6.55 -3.89
C TYR A 2 -5.20 6.05 -2.44
N LEU A 3 -3.96 5.95 -1.94
CA LEU A 3 -3.69 5.50 -0.57
C LEU A 3 -4.21 6.47 0.50
N LYS A 4 -4.20 7.78 0.24
CA LYS A 4 -4.69 8.82 1.16
C LYS A 4 -6.21 8.82 1.25
N GLU A 5 -6.89 8.54 0.14
CA GLU A 5 -8.37 8.44 0.09
C GLU A 5 -8.89 7.19 0.82
N ARG A 6 -8.08 6.12 0.86
CA ARG A 6 -8.39 4.88 1.59
C ARG A 6 -7.77 4.79 2.97
N ALA A 7 -7.02 5.81 3.39
CA ALA A 7 -6.40 5.85 4.70
C ALA A 7 -7.43 6.12 5.79
N ASP A 8 -7.26 5.44 6.92
CA ASP A 8 -8.04 5.70 8.13
C ASP A 8 -7.61 7.02 8.81
N LYS A 9 -8.18 7.31 9.98
CA LYS A 9 -7.83 8.49 10.79
C LYS A 9 -6.36 8.54 11.24
N LYS A 10 -5.61 7.44 11.12
CA LYS A 10 -4.18 7.34 11.42
C LYS A 10 -3.31 7.41 10.17
N SER A 11 -3.89 7.76 9.03
CA SER A 11 -3.20 7.79 7.73
C SER A 11 -2.72 6.39 7.29
N GLN A 12 -3.39 5.33 7.74
CA GLN A 12 -3.01 3.94 7.44
C GLN A 12 -4.05 3.24 6.57
N CYS A 13 -3.59 2.42 5.63
CA CYS A 13 -4.44 1.52 4.85
C CYS A 13 -3.71 0.23 4.52
N TYR A 14 -4.45 -0.84 4.20
CA TYR A 14 -3.86 -2.15 3.88
C TYR A 14 -4.49 -2.85 2.66
N PRO A 15 -4.80 -2.13 1.56
CA PRO A 15 -5.30 -2.77 0.34
C PRO A 15 -4.27 -3.78 -0.18
N ALA A 16 -4.74 -4.86 -0.81
CA ALA A 16 -3.85 -5.75 -1.53
C ALA A 16 -3.35 -5.04 -2.81
N MET A 17 -2.11 -5.31 -3.23
CA MET A 17 -1.57 -4.74 -4.48
C MET A 17 -2.44 -5.06 -5.71
N SER A 18 -3.09 -6.23 -5.73
CA SER A 18 -4.05 -6.60 -6.78
C SER A 18 -5.27 -5.68 -6.79
N THR A 19 -5.82 -5.35 -5.62
CA THR A 19 -6.95 -4.42 -5.48
C THR A 19 -6.59 -3.03 -6.00
N ILE A 20 -5.39 -2.52 -5.67
CA ILE A 20 -4.92 -1.22 -6.18
C ILE A 20 -4.80 -1.26 -7.71
N ALA A 21 -4.24 -2.35 -8.24
CA ALA A 21 -4.04 -2.55 -9.67
C ALA A 21 -5.38 -2.58 -10.43
N GLU A 22 -6.35 -3.34 -9.94
CA GLU A 22 -7.69 -3.45 -10.52
C GLU A 22 -8.43 -2.11 -10.50
N GLU A 23 -8.44 -1.41 -9.36
CA GLU A 23 -9.20 -0.16 -9.22
C GLU A 23 -8.58 1.03 -9.96
N LEU A 24 -7.25 1.05 -10.10
CA LEU A 24 -6.56 2.07 -10.91
C LEU A 24 -6.43 1.67 -12.38
N ASN A 25 -6.89 0.48 -12.76
CA ASN A 25 -6.70 -0.11 -14.08
C ASN A 25 -5.22 -0.08 -14.54
N LEU A 26 -4.32 -0.39 -13.60
CA LEU A 26 -2.87 -0.40 -13.78
C LEU A 26 -2.32 -1.80 -13.62
N SER A 27 -1.18 -2.07 -14.24
CA SER A 27 -0.48 -3.34 -13.99
C SER A 27 0.06 -3.40 -12.55
N ARG A 28 0.11 -4.61 -11.97
CA ARG A 28 0.77 -4.84 -10.67
C ARG A 28 2.21 -4.33 -10.64
N ARG A 29 2.94 -4.42 -11.76
CA ARG A 29 4.32 -3.90 -11.85
C ARG A 29 4.37 -2.38 -11.77
N THR A 30 3.40 -1.70 -12.36
CA THR A 30 3.27 -0.24 -12.26
C THR A 30 3.04 0.17 -10.81
N ILE A 31 2.14 -0.53 -10.10
CA ILE A 31 1.88 -0.28 -8.68
C ILE A 31 3.13 -0.54 -7.83
N GLN A 32 3.84 -1.65 -8.05
CA GLN A 32 5.08 -1.96 -7.33
C GLN A 32 6.14 -0.86 -7.49
N ARG A 33 6.34 -0.38 -8.73
CA ARG A 33 7.27 0.73 -9.00
C ARG A 33 6.82 2.01 -8.31
N ALA A 34 5.54 2.38 -8.45
CA ALA A 34 5.01 3.59 -7.83
C ALA A 34 5.12 3.55 -6.29
N VAL A 35 4.85 2.41 -5.66
CA VAL A 35 5.03 2.23 -4.21
C VAL A 35 6.49 2.39 -3.82
N ALA A 36 7.42 1.75 -4.54
CA ALA A 36 8.84 1.87 -4.28
C ALA A 36 9.35 3.32 -4.46
N ASP A 37 8.86 4.03 -5.49
CA ASP A 37 9.19 5.43 -5.75
C ASP A 37 8.67 6.34 -4.62
N LEU A 38 7.43 6.13 -4.17
CA LEU A 38 6.82 6.86 -3.06
C LEU A 38 7.50 6.59 -1.72
N GLU A 39 7.91 5.34 -1.47
CA GLU A 39 8.65 4.95 -0.26
C GLU A 39 10.06 5.56 -0.27
N LYS A 40 10.76 5.49 -1.40
CA LYS A 40 12.09 6.11 -1.57
C LYS A 40 12.05 7.63 -1.43
N ALA A 41 10.98 8.27 -1.90
CA ALA A 41 10.78 9.71 -1.75
C ALA A 41 10.24 10.11 -0.35
N GLY A 42 9.98 9.14 0.55
CA GLY A 42 9.55 9.40 1.92
C GLY A 42 8.11 9.88 2.06
N PHE A 43 7.25 9.61 1.07
CA PHE A 43 5.82 9.93 1.14
C PHE A 43 5.02 8.86 1.88
N ILE A 44 5.43 7.60 1.76
CA ILE A 44 4.78 6.46 2.41
C ILE A 44 5.79 5.56 3.11
N LYS A 45 5.31 4.76 4.04
CA LYS A 45 6.04 3.65 4.65
C LYS A 45 5.25 2.36 4.45
N THR A 46 5.92 1.28 4.04
CA THR A 46 5.30 -0.04 3.92
C THR A 46 5.74 -0.98 5.04
N GLU A 47 4.82 -1.75 5.60
CA GLU A 47 5.11 -2.75 6.63
C GLU A 47 4.42 -4.07 6.31
N GLN A 48 5.14 -5.19 6.38
CA GLN A 48 4.58 -6.52 6.14
C GLN A 48 3.70 -6.95 7.30
N ARG A 49 2.44 -7.24 7.02
CA ARG A 49 1.52 -7.82 8.01
C ARG A 49 1.52 -9.34 7.96
N PHE A 50 1.31 -9.96 9.11
CA PHE A 50 1.18 -11.40 9.26
C PHE A 50 -0.20 -11.73 9.85
N ARG A 51 -0.80 -12.80 9.35
CA ARG A 51 -2.02 -13.36 9.92
C ARG A 51 -1.68 -14.12 11.21
N ARG A 52 -2.67 -14.33 12.09
CA ARG A 52 -2.49 -15.07 13.36
C ARG A 52 -1.91 -16.48 13.20
N LYS A 53 -2.09 -17.11 12.03
CA LYS A 53 -1.54 -18.44 11.68
C LYS A 53 -0.22 -18.37 10.88
N GLY A 54 0.49 -17.23 10.86
CA GLY A 54 1.82 -17.09 10.24
C GLY A 54 1.84 -16.79 8.73
N GLY A 55 0.71 -16.87 8.04
CA GLY A 55 0.63 -16.50 6.62
C GLY A 55 0.85 -15.00 6.38
N LYS A 56 1.60 -14.65 5.32
CA LYS A 56 1.75 -13.25 4.88
C LYS A 56 0.39 -12.67 4.49
N SER A 57 0.14 -11.44 4.92
CA SER A 57 -1.06 -10.67 4.54
C SER A 57 -0.69 -9.53 3.58
N SER A 58 -1.66 -8.69 3.21
CA SER A 58 -1.40 -7.44 2.52
C SER A 58 -0.43 -6.54 3.32
N LEU A 59 0.28 -5.68 2.60
CA LEU A 59 1.12 -4.66 3.21
C LEU A 59 0.25 -3.64 3.96
N LEU A 60 0.75 -3.16 5.09
CA LEU A 60 0.29 -1.92 5.70
C LEU A 60 1.02 -0.76 5.01
N TYR A 61 0.27 0.20 4.51
CA TYR A 61 0.76 1.45 3.99
C TYR A 61 0.45 2.55 4.99
N THR A 62 1.46 3.32 5.39
CA THR A 62 1.31 4.53 6.22
C THR A 62 1.67 5.74 5.38
N VAL A 63 0.75 6.69 5.24
CA VAL A 63 0.99 7.96 4.53
C VAL A 63 1.62 8.95 5.50
N LEU A 64 2.78 9.51 5.15
CA LEU A 64 3.59 10.37 6.02
C LEU A 64 3.45 11.86 5.72
N LYS A 65 2.99 12.23 4.51
CA LYS A 65 2.88 13.62 4.01
C LYS A 65 1.54 13.87 3.31
#